data_AF-A0A1M5TDK6-F1
#
_entry.id   AF-A0A1M5TDK6-F1
#
_cell.length_a   1.000
_cell.length_b   1.000
_cell.length_c   1.000
_cell.angle_alpha   90.00
_cell.angle_beta   90.00
_cell.angle_gamma   90.00
#
_symmetry.space_group_name_H-M   'P 1'
#
loop_
_entity.id
_entity.type
_entity.pdbx_description
1 polymer ?
#
loop_
_entity_poly.entity_id
_entity_poly.type
_entity_poly.pdbx_seq_one_letter_code
_entity_poly.pdbx_strand_id
1 'polypeptide(L)'
;MATAEISRVSIFASARSAAAMRTPDHMLTKVEPSRIVATDCSSSHILVVDDDPAVRHLISDYFGQYGIQTVSATSRSGVARQLAGGDTSAIILDLHLGHDNGLDLLREIRSSSDVPVILLSGRSRDEVDCVVGLELGADDYLTKPFGIRELYARFRAVRRSRVNRGLLRTSEVERGGYKFGGWRLDRRSRRLIDPQERLVALSKGEYALLLAFLDASERPLSREHLLQATRLHDEDVFDRSIDVQVLRLRRKLEADPKAPRVIKTERGVGYVFAIPVEQSHLADWRSVPQSR
;
A
#
# COMPACT_ATOMS: atom_id res chain seq x y z
N MET A 1 31.80 70.38 -12.86
CA MET A 1 32.16 69.54 -11.69
C MET A 1 31.73 70.30 -10.45
N ALA A 2 31.02 69.63 -9.54
CA ALA A 2 30.26 70.17 -8.40
C ALA A 2 28.84 70.71 -8.72
N THR A 3 27.90 70.23 -7.88
CA THR A 3 26.75 70.92 -7.26
C THR A 3 25.61 71.49 -8.10
N ALA A 4 24.40 71.01 -7.85
CA ALA A 4 23.20 71.79 -7.44
C ALA A 4 22.00 70.81 -7.41
N GLU A 5 21.34 70.58 -6.27
CA GLU A 5 20.19 71.38 -5.80
C GLU A 5 19.11 71.54 -6.88
N ILE A 6 17.90 71.01 -6.63
CA ILE A 6 16.65 71.78 -6.69
C ILE A 6 15.60 71.04 -5.88
N SER A 7 15.07 71.82 -4.95
CA SER A 7 14.03 71.53 -4.00
C SER A 7 12.70 72.13 -4.49
N ARG A 8 11.60 71.71 -3.82
CA ARG A 8 10.25 72.34 -3.80
C ARG A 8 9.38 71.96 -5.01
N VAL A 9 8.09 71.68 -4.84
CA VAL A 9 7.07 72.50 -4.17
C VAL A 9 5.90 71.59 -3.72
N SER A 10 5.52 71.70 -2.44
CA SER A 10 4.22 71.27 -1.88
C SER A 10 3.16 72.37 -2.10
N ILE A 11 2.01 72.24 -1.41
CA ILE A 11 0.88 73.19 -1.22
C ILE A 11 -0.23 73.01 -2.28
N PHE A 12 -1.53 72.84 -2.00
CA PHE A 12 -2.45 73.14 -0.88
C PHE A 12 -3.41 71.92 -0.68
N ALA A 13 -3.67 71.40 0.52
CA ALA A 13 -4.39 71.94 1.68
C ALA A 13 -5.92 72.09 1.48
N SER A 14 -6.70 71.32 2.26
CA SER A 14 -8.02 71.64 2.85
C SER A 14 -8.64 70.32 3.33
N ALA A 15 -9.24 70.12 4.50
CA ALA A 15 -9.38 70.88 5.74
C ALA A 15 -10.15 69.96 6.70
N ARG A 16 -9.90 70.10 8.01
CA ARG A 16 -10.82 69.77 9.14
C ARG A 16 -11.19 68.29 9.31
N SER A 17 -11.61 67.79 10.46
CA SER A 17 -11.53 68.13 11.88
C SER A 17 -12.30 66.99 12.56
N ALA A 18 -11.90 66.67 13.78
CA ALA A 18 -12.71 66.00 14.80
C ALA A 18 -12.99 64.48 14.68
N ALA A 19 -12.34 63.77 15.60
CA ALA A 19 -12.98 62.96 16.64
C ALA A 19 -13.48 61.54 16.32
N ALA A 20 -12.93 60.64 17.13
CA ALA A 20 -13.49 59.36 17.58
C ALA A 20 -13.60 58.24 16.55
N MET A 21 -12.59 57.36 16.50
CA MET A 21 -12.84 55.97 16.13
C MET A 21 -12.08 55.01 17.04
N ARG A 22 -12.86 54.10 17.59
CA ARG A 22 -12.54 53.05 18.54
C ARG A 22 -11.49 52.10 17.97
N THR A 23 -10.69 51.53 18.87
CA THR A 23 -9.89 50.33 18.66
C THR A 23 -10.68 49.25 17.90
N PRO A 24 -10.15 48.68 16.80
CA PRO A 24 -10.64 47.42 16.29
C PRO A 24 -9.98 46.27 17.07
N ASP A 25 -10.78 45.72 17.97
CA ASP A 25 -10.66 44.35 18.47
C ASP A 25 -10.53 43.35 17.31
N HIS A 26 -9.69 42.33 17.52
CA HIS A 26 -9.78 41.00 16.92
C HIS A 26 -9.91 40.87 15.39
N MET A 27 -8.78 40.85 14.68
CA MET A 27 -8.61 40.05 13.45
C MET A 27 -7.72 38.84 13.71
N LEU A 28 -8.20 37.94 14.57
CA LEU A 28 -7.82 36.52 14.50
C LEU A 28 -8.93 35.84 13.72
N THR A 29 -8.78 35.78 12.39
CA THR A 29 -9.62 34.94 11.54
C THR A 29 -9.35 33.51 11.97
N LYS A 30 -10.28 32.98 12.77
CA LYS A 30 -10.35 31.59 13.21
C LYS A 30 -10.43 30.74 11.94
N VAL A 31 -9.30 30.15 11.54
CA VAL A 31 -9.30 29.09 10.53
C VAL A 31 -10.03 27.92 11.18
N GLU A 32 -11.31 27.79 10.88
CA GLU A 32 -12.07 26.63 11.28
C GLU A 32 -11.46 25.39 10.61
N PRO A 33 -11.25 24.28 11.34
CA PRO A 33 -10.77 23.05 10.74
C PRO A 33 -11.86 22.56 9.80
N SER A 34 -11.64 22.76 8.49
CA SER A 34 -12.46 22.19 7.44
C SER A 34 -12.69 20.71 7.72
N ARG A 35 -13.96 20.35 7.91
CA ARG A 35 -14.48 18.98 7.99
C ARG A 35 -13.61 18.02 7.17
N ILE A 36 -12.79 17.25 7.86
CA ILE A 36 -12.17 16.07 7.28
C ILE A 36 -13.32 15.11 7.03
N VAL A 37 -13.63 14.89 5.75
CA VAL A 37 -14.55 13.86 5.30
C VAL A 37 -14.05 12.55 5.89
N ALA A 38 -14.80 12.01 6.85
CA ALA A 38 -14.61 10.68 7.40
C ALA A 38 -14.91 9.68 6.29
N THR A 39 -13.89 9.25 5.56
CA THR A 39 -13.99 8.16 4.60
C THR A 39 -13.52 6.89 5.29
N ASP A 40 -14.48 5.98 5.51
CA ASP A 40 -14.38 4.60 5.98
C ASP A 40 -13.83 4.31 7.39
N CYS A 41 -14.77 4.31 8.34
CA CYS A 41 -14.65 3.78 9.69
C CYS A 41 -14.79 2.25 9.71
N SER A 42 -13.90 1.51 9.07
CA SER A 42 -13.53 0.18 9.55
C SER A 42 -12.22 0.32 10.28
N SER A 43 -12.20 0.00 11.58
CA SER A 43 -11.09 0.14 12.53
C SER A 43 -9.73 -0.15 11.88
N SER A 44 -9.06 0.91 11.43
CA SER A 44 -7.78 0.79 10.74
C SER A 44 -6.72 0.59 11.81
N HIS A 45 -6.32 -0.66 12.05
CA HIS A 45 -5.23 -0.97 12.96
C HIS A 45 -3.90 -0.76 12.23
N ILE A 46 -3.02 0.09 12.77
CA ILE A 46 -1.62 0.17 12.31
C ILE A 46 -0.77 -0.67 13.23
N LEU A 47 0.06 -1.54 12.68
CA LEU A 47 1.05 -2.26 13.45
C LEU A 47 2.36 -1.46 13.48
N VAL A 48 2.83 -1.11 14.66
CA VAL A 48 4.12 -0.43 14.87
C VAL A 48 5.10 -1.45 15.42
N VAL A 49 6.16 -1.71 14.66
CA VAL A 49 7.21 -2.67 14.99
C VAL A 49 8.51 -1.90 15.14
N ASP A 50 8.91 -1.67 16.38
CA ASP A 50 10.10 -0.90 16.73
C ASP A 50 10.56 -1.41 18.11
N ASP A 51 11.85 -1.44 18.42
CA ASP A 51 12.35 -1.86 19.73
C ASP A 51 12.31 -0.70 20.75
N ASP A 52 12.35 0.55 20.28
CA ASP A 52 12.28 1.76 21.10
C ASP A 52 10.84 2.05 21.59
N PRO A 53 10.55 1.93 22.89
CA PRO A 53 9.23 2.24 23.44
C PRO A 53 8.83 3.71 23.27
N ALA A 54 9.78 4.65 23.21
CA ALA A 54 9.49 6.06 23.03
C ALA A 54 8.96 6.34 21.62
N VAL A 55 9.55 5.70 20.60
CA VAL A 55 9.06 5.81 19.20
C VAL A 55 7.66 5.22 19.09
N ARG A 56 7.40 4.04 19.69
CA ARG A 56 6.06 3.43 19.67
C ARG A 56 4.99 4.30 20.34
N HIS A 57 5.29 4.89 21.50
CA HIS A 57 4.37 5.81 22.17
C HIS A 57 4.14 7.08 21.35
N LEU A 58 5.19 7.68 20.81
CA LEU A 58 5.08 8.88 19.97
C LEU A 58 4.14 8.65 18.76
N ILE A 59 4.30 7.50 18.09
CA ILE A 59 3.45 7.13 16.95
C ILE A 59 2.01 6.88 17.41
N SER A 60 1.83 6.10 18.49
CA SER A 60 0.51 5.80 19.06
C SER A 60 -0.27 7.05 19.43
N ASP A 61 0.35 7.96 20.19
CA ASP A 61 -0.28 9.18 20.68
C ASP A 61 -0.66 10.12 19.53
N TYR A 62 0.22 10.27 18.54
CA TYR A 62 -0.02 11.16 17.42
C TYR A 62 -1.09 10.59 16.47
N PHE A 63 -1.03 9.30 16.13
CA PHE A 63 -2.02 8.68 15.25
C PHE A 63 -3.39 8.54 15.93
N GLY A 64 -3.42 8.34 17.26
CA GLY A 64 -4.63 8.33 18.08
C GLY A 64 -5.42 9.63 18.02
N GLN A 65 -4.75 10.78 17.91
CA GLN A 65 -5.41 12.09 17.72
C GLN A 65 -6.23 12.17 16.42
N TYR A 66 -5.91 11.32 15.43
CA TYR A 66 -6.65 11.20 14.17
C TYR A 66 -7.62 10.02 14.14
N GLY A 67 -7.92 9.41 15.30
CA GLY A 67 -8.83 8.27 15.41
C GLY A 67 -8.28 6.96 14.84
N ILE A 68 -6.97 6.86 14.66
CA ILE A 68 -6.30 5.66 14.15
C ILE A 68 -5.77 4.86 15.33
N GLN A 69 -6.16 3.58 15.41
CA GLN A 69 -5.67 2.67 16.44
C GLN A 69 -4.33 2.07 16.04
N THR A 70 -3.37 2.08 16.95
CA THR A 70 -2.05 1.47 16.76
C THR A 70 -1.88 0.28 17.69
N VAL A 71 -1.33 -0.82 17.17
CA VAL A 71 -0.91 -1.98 17.94
C VAL A 71 0.61 -2.08 17.86
N SER A 72 1.27 -2.28 18.99
CA SER A 72 2.73 -2.41 19.04
C SER A 72 3.16 -3.87 19.01
N ALA A 73 4.24 -4.17 18.31
CA ALA A 73 4.97 -5.44 18.40
C ALA A 73 6.46 -5.18 18.52
N THR A 74 7.18 -6.07 19.20
CA THR A 74 8.63 -5.97 19.42
C THR A 74 9.38 -7.23 18.97
N SER A 75 8.69 -8.21 18.38
CA SER A 75 9.28 -9.47 17.91
C SER A 75 8.52 -10.04 16.72
N ARG A 76 9.21 -10.88 15.92
CA ARG A 76 8.58 -11.60 14.79
C ARG A 76 7.28 -12.32 15.17
N SER A 77 7.28 -13.01 16.32
CA SER A 77 6.10 -13.75 16.78
C SER A 77 4.88 -12.87 17.06
N GLY A 78 5.12 -11.65 17.59
CA GLY A 78 4.07 -10.66 17.80
C GLY A 78 3.49 -10.14 16.48
N VAL A 79 4.35 -9.92 15.49
CA VAL A 79 3.94 -9.50 14.15
C VAL A 79 3.09 -10.57 13.45
N ALA A 80 3.55 -11.83 13.47
CA ALA A 80 2.80 -12.94 12.87
C ALA A 80 1.40 -13.10 13.50
N ARG A 81 1.30 -12.98 14.84
CA ARG A 81 0.03 -13.03 15.55
C ARG A 81 -0.91 -11.91 15.13
N GLN A 82 -0.42 -10.68 15.01
CA GLN A 82 -1.24 -9.54 14.62
C GLN A 82 -1.70 -9.62 13.16
N LEU A 83 -0.85 -10.12 12.27
CA LEU A 83 -1.20 -10.32 10.87
C LEU A 83 -2.22 -11.44 10.67
N ALA A 84 -2.22 -12.47 11.52
CA ALA A 84 -3.21 -13.56 11.47
C ALA A 84 -4.66 -13.08 11.72
N GLY A 85 -4.86 -11.99 12.48
CA GLY A 85 -6.19 -11.36 12.67
C GLY A 85 -6.77 -10.79 11.37
N GLY A 86 -5.91 -10.23 10.51
CA GLY A 86 -6.26 -9.77 9.18
C GLY A 86 -6.93 -8.38 9.10
N ASP A 87 -6.83 -7.59 10.17
CA ASP A 87 -7.36 -6.23 10.33
C ASP A 87 -6.25 -5.16 10.39
N THR A 88 -4.99 -5.56 10.17
CA THR A 88 -3.86 -4.63 10.03
C THR A 88 -3.92 -3.92 8.68
N SER A 89 -3.97 -2.58 8.72
CA SER A 89 -4.13 -1.70 7.55
C SER A 89 -2.82 -1.11 7.04
N ALA A 90 -1.79 -1.04 7.88
CA ALA A 90 -0.42 -0.69 7.52
C ALA A 90 0.54 -1.18 8.61
N ILE A 91 1.81 -1.31 8.28
CA ILE A 91 2.90 -1.61 9.21
C ILE A 91 3.94 -0.50 9.12
N ILE A 92 4.36 0.01 10.27
CA ILE A 92 5.55 0.83 10.42
C ILE A 92 6.61 -0.08 11.04
N LEU A 93 7.69 -0.32 10.32
CA LEU A 93 8.67 -1.36 10.64
C LEU A 93 10.07 -0.77 10.75
N ASP A 94 10.68 -0.83 11.92
CA ASP A 94 12.09 -0.52 12.08
C ASP A 94 12.98 -1.60 11.42
N LEU A 95 14.04 -1.16 10.77
CA LEU A 95 15.08 -2.04 10.23
C LEU A 95 15.89 -2.71 11.35
N HIS A 96 16.09 -2.01 12.46
CA HIS A 96 16.96 -2.43 13.55
C HIS A 96 16.14 -2.86 14.78
N LEU A 97 15.51 -4.03 14.71
CA LEU A 97 14.66 -4.54 15.81
C LEU A 97 15.47 -5.28 16.89
N GLY A 98 16.53 -4.67 17.41
CA GLY A 98 17.38 -5.26 18.45
C GLY A 98 17.90 -6.68 18.11
N HIS A 99 17.14 -7.70 18.50
CA HIS A 99 17.43 -9.12 18.25
C HIS A 99 16.98 -9.63 16.87
N ASP A 100 16.06 -8.93 16.20
CA ASP A 100 15.51 -9.30 14.90
C ASP A 100 16.00 -8.36 13.79
N ASN A 101 16.14 -8.88 12.56
CA ASN A 101 16.44 -8.08 11.37
C ASN A 101 15.13 -7.68 10.67
N GLY A 102 14.88 -6.38 10.54
CA GLY A 102 13.67 -5.85 9.92
C GLY A 102 13.51 -6.23 8.44
N LEU A 103 14.60 -6.43 7.70
CA LEU A 103 14.54 -6.90 6.30
C LEU A 103 14.10 -8.36 6.20
N ASP A 104 14.55 -9.22 7.11
CA ASP A 104 14.10 -10.61 7.15
C ASP A 104 12.61 -10.69 7.50
N LEU A 105 12.19 -9.90 8.49
CA LEU A 105 10.79 -9.80 8.85
C LEU A 105 9.94 -9.24 7.70
N LEU A 106 10.44 -8.26 6.94
CA LEU A 106 9.77 -7.78 5.74
C LEU A 106 9.56 -8.89 4.71
N ARG A 107 10.57 -9.75 4.47
CA ARG A 107 10.42 -10.92 3.58
C ARG A 107 9.35 -11.88 4.07
N GLU A 108 9.33 -12.17 5.37
CA GLU A 108 8.32 -13.05 5.99
C GLU A 108 6.91 -12.45 5.85
N ILE A 109 6.74 -11.16 6.17
CA ILE A 109 5.48 -10.44 5.99
C ILE A 109 5.03 -10.56 4.53
N ARG A 110 5.94 -10.32 3.57
CA ARG A 110 5.61 -10.35 2.14
C ARG A 110 5.28 -11.73 1.60
N SER A 111 5.76 -12.79 2.24
CA SER A 111 5.37 -14.18 1.89
C SER A 111 3.89 -14.50 2.19
N SER A 112 3.25 -13.71 3.05
CA SER A 112 1.91 -14.00 3.57
C SER A 112 0.93 -12.83 3.52
N SER A 113 1.40 -11.61 3.23
CA SER A 113 0.59 -10.39 3.32
C SER A 113 1.06 -9.26 2.39
N ASP A 114 0.11 -8.46 1.92
CA ASP A 114 0.33 -7.24 1.14
C ASP A 114 0.07 -5.96 1.92
N VAL A 115 -0.02 -6.05 3.24
CA VAL A 115 -0.24 -4.86 4.06
C VAL A 115 0.87 -3.85 3.76
N PRO A 116 0.56 -2.56 3.53
CA PRO A 116 1.57 -1.58 3.21
C PRO A 116 2.59 -1.46 4.34
N VAL A 117 3.88 -1.45 4.01
CA VAL A 117 4.98 -1.36 4.98
C VAL A 117 5.76 -0.07 4.74
N ILE A 118 5.93 0.72 5.78
CA ILE A 118 6.84 1.87 5.80
C ILE A 118 8.03 1.50 6.67
N LEU A 119 9.23 1.53 6.10
CA LEU A 119 10.46 1.23 6.82
C LEU A 119 10.93 2.45 7.61
N LEU A 120 11.33 2.24 8.86
CA LEU A 120 12.10 3.22 9.64
C LEU A 120 13.56 2.79 9.63
N SER A 121 14.45 3.70 9.25
CA SER A 121 15.91 3.47 9.26
C SER A 121 16.55 4.29 10.38
N GLY A 122 17.56 3.73 11.05
CA GLY A 122 18.25 4.38 12.17
C GLY A 122 19.47 5.21 11.77
N ARG A 123 20.08 4.94 10.61
CA ARG A 123 21.38 5.53 10.24
C ARG A 123 21.39 6.00 8.79
N SER A 124 22.10 7.09 8.55
CA SER A 124 22.38 7.61 7.20
C SER A 124 23.18 6.65 6.31
N ARG A 125 23.76 5.58 6.87
CA ARG A 125 24.47 4.53 6.11
C ARG A 125 23.59 3.36 5.68
N ASP A 126 22.33 3.35 6.08
CA ASP A 126 21.38 2.28 5.73
C ASP A 126 20.74 2.53 4.35
N GLU A 127 21.28 3.44 3.52
CA GLU A 127 20.74 3.70 2.18
C GLU A 127 20.65 2.40 1.35
N VAL A 128 21.66 1.54 1.48
CA VAL A 128 21.67 0.21 0.84
C VAL A 128 20.54 -0.65 1.40
N ASP A 129 20.32 -0.67 2.71
CA ASP A 129 19.27 -1.46 3.34
C ASP A 129 17.87 -0.91 3.05
N CYS A 130 17.72 0.40 2.88
CA CYS A 130 16.47 1.02 2.43
C CYS A 130 16.17 0.66 0.97
N VAL A 131 17.18 0.69 0.09
CA VAL A 131 17.04 0.24 -1.30
C VAL A 131 16.63 -1.23 -1.33
N VAL A 132 17.36 -2.10 -0.61
CA VAL A 132 17.01 -3.52 -0.49
C VAL A 132 15.61 -3.69 0.10
N GLY A 133 15.22 -2.90 1.10
CA GLY A 133 13.89 -2.94 1.69
C GLY A 133 12.78 -2.59 0.69
N LEU A 134 12.99 -1.56 -0.14
CA LEU A 134 12.08 -1.21 -1.22
C LEU A 134 12.00 -2.32 -2.29
N GLU A 135 13.13 -2.92 -2.65
CA GLU A 135 13.20 -4.08 -3.57
C GLU A 135 12.43 -5.28 -3.02
N LEU A 136 12.55 -5.56 -1.72
CA LEU A 136 11.79 -6.60 -1.02
C LEU A 136 10.29 -6.28 -0.88
N GLY A 137 9.88 -5.05 -1.23
CA GLY A 137 8.49 -4.64 -1.35
C GLY A 137 7.98 -3.76 -0.21
N ALA A 138 8.84 -3.01 0.47
CA ALA A 138 8.38 -1.86 1.26
C ALA A 138 7.74 -0.80 0.34
N ASP A 139 6.73 -0.09 0.84
CA ASP A 139 5.97 0.90 0.08
C ASP A 139 6.57 2.31 0.21
N ASP A 140 7.29 2.58 1.30
CA ASP A 140 8.04 3.81 1.54
C ASP A 140 9.10 3.57 2.63
N TYR A 141 10.00 4.53 2.84
CA TYR A 141 10.96 4.53 3.94
C TYR A 141 11.12 5.93 4.56
N LEU A 142 11.61 5.95 5.80
CA LEU A 142 11.85 7.18 6.54
C LEU A 142 13.04 7.02 7.48
N THR A 143 13.98 7.97 7.43
CA THR A 143 15.20 7.96 8.26
C THR A 143 14.98 8.64 9.60
N LYS A 144 15.41 8.01 10.70
CA LYS A 144 15.49 8.59 12.04
C LYS A 144 16.68 9.56 12.12
N PRO A 145 16.55 10.73 12.79
CA PRO A 145 15.33 11.24 13.42
C PRO A 145 14.33 11.77 12.38
N PHE A 146 13.05 11.46 12.55
CA PHE A 146 11.99 11.88 11.64
C PHE A 146 10.95 12.77 12.32
N GLY A 147 10.28 13.61 11.53
CA GLY A 147 9.12 14.37 11.99
C GLY A 147 7.88 13.46 12.07
N ILE A 148 7.16 13.48 13.19
CA ILE A 148 5.93 12.68 13.32
C ILE A 148 4.85 13.05 12.28
N ARG A 149 4.82 14.33 11.87
CA ARG A 149 3.98 14.84 10.77
C ARG A 149 4.39 14.27 9.41
N GLU A 150 5.69 14.07 9.19
CA GLU A 150 6.20 13.49 7.94
C GLU A 150 5.81 12.02 7.83
N LEU A 151 6.01 11.24 8.90
CA LEU A 151 5.59 9.84 8.96
C LEU A 151 4.10 9.69 8.68
N TYR A 152 3.26 10.55 9.28
CA TYR A 152 1.83 10.56 9.03
C TYR A 152 1.48 10.92 7.58
N ALA A 153 2.18 11.89 6.98
CA ALA A 153 1.96 12.26 5.58
C ALA A 153 2.32 11.11 4.62
N ARG A 154 3.44 10.41 4.85
CA ARG A 154 3.87 9.23 4.10
C ARG A 154 2.89 8.07 4.24
N PHE A 155 2.47 7.78 5.47
CA PHE A 155 1.38 6.83 5.73
C PHE A 155 0.11 7.14 4.92
N ARG A 156 -0.33 8.40 4.92
CA ARG A 156 -1.49 8.82 4.13
C ARG A 156 -1.24 8.72 2.62
N ALA A 157 -0.02 8.96 2.15
CA ALA A 157 0.34 8.83 0.74
C ALA A 157 0.30 7.36 0.29
N VAL A 158 0.91 6.46 1.05
CA VAL A 158 0.90 5.01 0.80
C VAL A 158 -0.53 4.47 0.81
N ARG A 159 -1.35 4.84 1.80
CA ARG A 159 -2.77 4.45 1.83
C ARG A 159 -3.56 5.00 0.64
N ARG A 160 -3.37 6.28 0.27
CA ARG A 160 -4.04 6.86 -0.89
C ARG A 160 -3.61 6.21 -2.20
N SER A 161 -2.34 5.84 -2.36
CA SER A 161 -1.87 5.14 -3.55
C SER A 161 -2.60 3.81 -3.72
N ARG A 162 -2.84 3.07 -2.63
CA ARG A 162 -3.67 1.85 -2.66
C ARG A 162 -5.15 2.13 -2.91
N VAL A 163 -5.73 3.15 -2.28
CA VAL A 163 -7.14 3.52 -2.49
C VAL A 163 -7.39 4.04 -3.90
N ASN A 164 -6.50 4.84 -4.48
CA ASN A 164 -6.59 5.30 -5.88
C ASN A 164 -6.38 4.15 -6.88
N ARG A 165 -5.62 3.12 -6.51
CA ARG A 165 -5.53 1.86 -7.26
C ARG A 165 -6.84 1.05 -7.15
N GLY A 166 -7.61 1.26 -6.07
CA GLY A 166 -8.98 0.74 -5.86
C GLY A 166 -10.11 1.60 -6.46
N LEU A 167 -9.90 2.89 -6.75
CA LEU A 167 -10.95 3.76 -7.34
C LEU A 167 -11.22 3.48 -8.82
N LEU A 168 -10.42 2.63 -9.48
CA LEU A 168 -10.76 2.04 -10.78
C LEU A 168 -11.54 0.72 -10.68
N ARG A 169 -11.74 0.17 -9.46
CA ARG A 169 -12.52 -1.06 -9.24
C ARG A 169 -13.20 -1.04 -7.88
N THR A 170 -14.46 -0.62 -7.90
CA THR A 170 -15.47 -0.65 -6.82
C THR A 170 -15.09 -1.54 -5.62
N SER A 171 -14.99 -0.89 -4.46
CA SER A 171 -14.42 -1.34 -3.18
C SER A 171 -15.14 -2.51 -2.46
N GLU A 172 -16.01 -3.25 -3.14
CA GLU A 172 -16.64 -4.47 -2.61
C GLU A 172 -16.09 -5.76 -3.24
N VAL A 173 -15.38 -5.65 -4.37
CA VAL A 173 -14.72 -6.77 -5.07
C VAL A 173 -13.37 -7.11 -4.41
N GLU A 174 -12.74 -6.16 -3.72
CA GLU A 174 -11.41 -6.29 -3.11
C GLU A 174 -11.39 -7.10 -1.80
N ARG A 175 -12.53 -7.26 -1.13
CA ARG A 175 -12.66 -8.12 0.05
C ARG A 175 -13.08 -9.56 -0.30
N GLY A 176 -13.19 -9.86 -1.59
CA GLY A 176 -13.62 -11.13 -2.13
C GLY A 176 -12.48 -12.09 -2.50
N GLY A 177 -12.83 -13.11 -3.26
CA GLY A 177 -11.92 -14.07 -3.85
C GLY A 177 -12.40 -14.50 -5.23
N TYR A 178 -11.56 -15.22 -5.96
CA TYR A 178 -11.93 -15.81 -7.25
C TYR A 178 -12.16 -17.31 -7.07
N LYS A 179 -13.17 -17.85 -7.76
CA LYS A 179 -13.39 -19.28 -7.92
C LYS A 179 -13.35 -19.64 -9.40
N PHE A 180 -12.63 -20.68 -9.76
CA PHE A 180 -12.50 -21.11 -11.16
C PHE A 180 -12.10 -22.58 -11.23
N GLY A 181 -12.82 -23.41 -11.98
CA GLY A 181 -12.41 -24.81 -12.21
C GLY A 181 -12.03 -25.62 -10.95
N GLY A 182 -12.71 -25.38 -9.83
CA GLY A 182 -12.41 -25.98 -8.51
C GLY A 182 -11.32 -25.28 -7.68
N TRP A 183 -10.58 -24.36 -8.27
CA TRP A 183 -9.60 -23.51 -7.58
C TRP A 183 -10.28 -22.37 -6.83
N ARG A 184 -9.62 -21.92 -5.75
CA ARG A 184 -10.03 -20.74 -4.99
C ARG A 184 -8.83 -19.85 -4.72
N LEU A 185 -8.94 -18.58 -5.09
CA LEU A 185 -7.94 -17.56 -4.77
C LEU A 185 -8.52 -16.56 -3.76
N ASP A 186 -7.99 -16.55 -2.55
CA ASP A 186 -8.27 -15.52 -1.56
C ASP A 186 -7.38 -14.30 -1.82
N ARG A 187 -7.99 -13.14 -2.14
CA ARG A 187 -7.23 -11.92 -2.43
C ARG A 187 -6.58 -11.32 -1.18
N ARG A 188 -7.20 -11.47 0.00
CA ARG A 188 -6.68 -10.91 1.27
C ARG A 188 -5.46 -11.67 1.75
N SER A 189 -5.54 -13.00 1.74
CA SER A 189 -4.44 -13.86 2.21
C SER A 189 -3.45 -14.27 1.11
N ARG A 190 -3.74 -13.94 -0.17
CA ARG A 190 -3.00 -14.38 -1.37
C ARG A 190 -2.83 -15.90 -1.46
N ARG A 191 -3.75 -16.64 -0.84
CA ARG A 191 -3.72 -18.11 -0.83
C ARG A 191 -4.48 -18.64 -2.03
N LEU A 192 -3.78 -19.44 -2.84
CA LEU A 192 -4.40 -20.25 -3.87
C LEU A 192 -4.65 -21.64 -3.28
N ILE A 193 -5.88 -22.13 -3.38
CA ILE A 193 -6.31 -23.45 -2.95
C ILE A 193 -6.69 -24.24 -4.20
N ASP A 194 -6.14 -25.45 -4.33
CA ASP A 194 -6.41 -26.35 -5.45
C ASP A 194 -7.77 -27.08 -5.30
N PRO A 195 -8.26 -27.77 -6.34
CA PRO A 195 -9.50 -28.53 -6.27
C PRO A 195 -9.49 -29.70 -5.26
N GLN A 196 -8.34 -30.02 -4.67
CA GLN A 196 -8.15 -31.02 -3.61
C GLN A 196 -8.02 -30.37 -2.22
N GLU A 197 -8.36 -29.08 -2.08
CA GLU A 197 -8.28 -28.30 -0.84
C GLU A 197 -6.86 -28.14 -0.28
N ARG A 198 -5.84 -28.17 -1.15
CA ARG A 198 -4.43 -27.97 -0.77
C ARG A 198 -3.97 -26.56 -1.10
N LEU A 199 -3.14 -26.02 -0.23
CA LEU A 199 -2.55 -24.69 -0.42
C LEU A 199 -1.39 -24.75 -1.42
N VAL A 200 -1.49 -23.93 -2.48
CA VAL A 200 -0.47 -23.79 -3.53
C VAL A 200 0.24 -22.45 -3.35
N ALA A 201 1.54 -22.51 -3.08
CA ALA A 201 2.35 -21.31 -2.93
C ALA A 201 2.60 -20.63 -4.30
N LEU A 202 2.35 -19.33 -4.38
CA LEU A 202 2.64 -18.49 -5.54
C LEU A 202 3.72 -17.47 -5.19
N SER A 203 4.68 -17.28 -6.09
CA SER A 203 5.56 -16.11 -6.04
C SER A 203 4.79 -14.84 -6.38
N LYS A 204 5.37 -13.68 -6.08
CA LYS A 204 4.78 -12.36 -6.36
C LYS A 204 4.43 -12.17 -7.83
N GLY A 205 5.35 -12.54 -8.73
CA GLY A 205 5.14 -12.48 -10.18
C GLY A 205 4.06 -13.44 -10.66
N GLU A 206 4.03 -14.68 -10.15
CA GLU A 206 2.98 -15.65 -10.50
C GLU A 206 1.60 -15.22 -9.99
N TYR A 207 1.53 -14.64 -8.80
CA TYR A 207 0.29 -14.10 -8.24
C TYR A 207 -0.21 -12.90 -9.03
N ALA A 208 0.66 -11.94 -9.35
CA ALA A 208 0.31 -10.78 -10.18
C ALA A 208 -0.16 -11.21 -11.57
N LEU A 209 0.53 -12.20 -12.17
CA LEU A 209 0.16 -12.79 -13.44
C LEU A 209 -1.21 -13.48 -13.37
N LEU A 210 -1.45 -14.27 -12.32
CA LEU A 210 -2.73 -14.93 -12.10
C LEU A 210 -3.86 -13.92 -11.92
N LEU A 211 -3.66 -12.87 -11.12
CA LEU A 211 -4.66 -11.81 -10.96
C LEU A 211 -5.02 -11.15 -12.28
N ALA A 212 -4.02 -10.81 -13.11
CA ALA A 212 -4.26 -10.23 -14.42
C ALA A 212 -5.15 -11.13 -15.30
N PHE A 213 -4.90 -12.44 -15.28
CA PHE A 213 -5.72 -13.42 -15.98
C PHE A 213 -7.14 -13.53 -15.42
N LEU A 214 -7.31 -13.56 -14.10
CA LEU A 214 -8.62 -13.70 -13.46
C LEU A 214 -9.48 -12.45 -13.65
N ASP A 215 -8.88 -11.27 -13.64
CA ASP A 215 -9.54 -10.00 -13.90
C ASP A 215 -10.00 -9.83 -15.35
N ALA A 216 -9.31 -10.50 -16.27
CA ALA A 216 -9.62 -10.52 -17.69
C ALA A 216 -10.03 -11.93 -18.15
N SER A 217 -10.75 -12.67 -17.30
CA SER A 217 -11.25 -14.00 -17.63
C SER A 217 -11.94 -14.00 -18.99
N GLU A 218 -11.65 -15.03 -19.80
CA GLU A 218 -12.16 -15.23 -21.16
C GLU A 218 -11.81 -14.12 -22.17
N ARG A 219 -10.95 -13.17 -21.79
CA ARG A 219 -10.44 -12.12 -22.68
C ARG A 219 -8.96 -12.36 -22.99
N PRO A 220 -8.54 -12.30 -24.27
CA PRO A 220 -7.13 -12.37 -24.62
C PRO A 220 -6.36 -11.19 -24.05
N LEU A 221 -5.23 -11.46 -23.40
CA LEU A 221 -4.27 -10.48 -22.92
C LEU A 221 -3.00 -10.54 -23.76
N SER A 222 -2.50 -9.36 -24.15
CA SER A 222 -1.25 -9.25 -24.89
C SER A 222 -0.05 -9.56 -24.00
N ARG A 223 1.03 -10.03 -24.61
CA ARG A 223 2.30 -10.26 -23.89
C ARG A 223 2.81 -9.01 -23.19
N GLU A 224 2.71 -7.86 -23.86
CA GLU A 224 3.11 -6.57 -23.30
C GLU A 224 2.26 -6.20 -22.08
N HIS A 225 0.94 -6.38 -22.16
CA HIS A 225 0.05 -6.11 -21.04
C HIS A 225 0.35 -7.01 -19.83
N LEU A 226 0.58 -8.31 -20.08
CA LEU A 226 0.95 -9.25 -19.02
C LEU A 226 2.32 -8.91 -18.41
N LEU A 227 3.29 -8.49 -19.23
CA LEU A 227 4.60 -8.00 -18.74
C LEU A 227 4.43 -6.75 -17.87
N GLN A 228 3.60 -5.79 -18.28
CA GLN A 228 3.34 -4.59 -17.49
C GLN A 228 2.65 -4.92 -16.16
N ALA A 229 1.69 -5.86 -16.17
CA ALA A 229 1.00 -6.30 -14.97
C ALA A 229 1.93 -7.01 -13.97
N THR A 230 3.01 -7.66 -14.43
CA THR A 230 3.99 -8.32 -13.56
C THR A 230 5.17 -7.43 -13.15
N ARG A 231 5.38 -6.29 -13.82
CA ARG A 231 6.45 -5.29 -13.57
C ARG A 231 6.18 -4.29 -12.44
N LEU A 232 5.29 -4.60 -11.51
CA LEU A 232 4.93 -3.67 -10.42
C LEU A 232 6.09 -3.26 -9.49
N HIS A 233 7.29 -3.83 -9.66
CA HIS A 233 8.54 -3.42 -9.03
C HIS A 233 9.64 -3.44 -10.12
N ASP A 234 10.22 -2.28 -10.41
CA ASP A 234 11.15 -2.05 -11.54
C ASP A 234 12.50 -2.81 -11.45
N GLU A 235 12.73 -3.63 -10.42
CA GLU A 235 14.05 -4.24 -10.12
C GLU A 235 14.05 -5.79 -10.03
N ASP A 236 13.04 -6.50 -10.53
CA ASP A 236 13.07 -7.97 -10.55
C ASP A 236 13.76 -8.50 -11.85
N VAL A 237 15.05 -8.85 -11.76
CA VAL A 237 15.84 -9.54 -12.81
C VAL A 237 15.39 -11.01 -13.03
N PHE A 238 14.18 -11.39 -12.60
CA PHE A 238 13.67 -12.74 -12.81
C PHE A 238 12.87 -12.86 -14.10
N ASP A 239 13.59 -13.27 -15.14
CA ASP A 239 13.10 -13.75 -16.43
C ASP A 239 12.23 -12.74 -17.19
N ARG A 240 12.85 -11.95 -18.09
CA ARG A 240 12.15 -10.99 -18.97
C ARG A 240 11.11 -11.65 -19.88
N SER A 241 11.08 -12.97 -19.97
CA SER A 241 10.16 -13.71 -20.83
C SER A 241 8.85 -14.01 -20.11
N ILE A 242 7.78 -13.34 -20.56
CA ILE A 242 6.41 -13.67 -20.11
C ILE A 242 6.05 -15.12 -20.37
N ASP A 243 6.59 -15.72 -21.44
CA ASP A 243 6.32 -17.11 -21.79
C ASP A 243 6.86 -18.07 -20.71
N VAL A 244 7.98 -17.74 -20.06
CA VAL A 244 8.51 -18.54 -18.93
C VAL A 244 7.66 -18.35 -17.68
N GLN A 245 7.21 -17.12 -17.38
CA GLN A 245 6.32 -16.86 -16.26
C GLN A 245 4.99 -17.62 -16.42
N VAL A 246 4.41 -17.61 -17.62
CA VAL A 246 3.21 -18.40 -17.97
C VAL A 246 3.47 -19.90 -17.85
N LEU A 247 4.63 -20.39 -18.29
CA LEU A 247 4.98 -21.81 -18.15
C LEU A 247 5.06 -22.24 -16.67
N ARG A 248 5.64 -21.42 -15.80
CA ARG A 248 5.71 -21.69 -14.35
C ARG A 248 4.32 -21.70 -13.73
N LEU A 249 3.47 -20.74 -14.10
CA LEU A 249 2.08 -20.70 -13.62
C LEU A 249 1.27 -21.91 -14.11
N ARG A 250 1.43 -22.33 -15.37
CA ARG A 250 0.81 -23.56 -15.90
C ARG A 250 1.22 -24.80 -15.14
N ARG A 251 2.51 -24.93 -14.75
CA ARG A 251 2.98 -26.06 -13.92
C ARG A 251 2.27 -26.17 -12.57
N LYS A 252 1.69 -25.08 -12.08
CA LYS A 252 0.93 -25.05 -10.82
C LYS A 252 -0.56 -25.29 -11.03
N LEU A 253 -1.13 -24.75 -12.11
CA LEU A 253 -2.58 -24.75 -12.34
C LEU A 253 -3.08 -25.92 -13.19
N GLU A 254 -2.21 -26.51 -14.01
CA GLU A 254 -2.59 -27.48 -15.04
C GLU A 254 -2.05 -28.87 -14.69
N ALA A 255 -2.85 -29.90 -14.97
CA ALA A 255 -2.40 -31.28 -14.87
C ALA A 255 -1.32 -31.62 -15.91
N ASP A 256 -1.45 -31.08 -17.13
CA ASP A 256 -0.41 -31.14 -18.16
C ASP A 256 -0.12 -29.74 -18.74
N PRO A 257 1.04 -29.14 -18.42
CA PRO A 257 1.43 -27.84 -18.95
C PRO A 257 1.60 -27.78 -20.48
N LYS A 258 1.78 -28.93 -21.15
CA LYS A 258 1.92 -29.02 -22.61
C LYS A 258 0.56 -29.05 -23.33
N ALA A 259 -0.50 -29.43 -22.63
CA ALA A 259 -1.88 -29.43 -23.12
C ALA A 259 -2.78 -28.54 -22.23
N PRO A 260 -2.51 -27.22 -22.18
CA PRO A 260 -3.13 -26.33 -21.20
C PRO A 260 -4.62 -26.11 -21.48
N ARG A 261 -5.45 -26.23 -20.44
CA ARG A 261 -6.89 -26.02 -20.50
C ARG A 261 -7.32 -24.70 -19.87
N VAL A 262 -6.60 -24.26 -18.84
CA VAL A 262 -6.84 -23.03 -18.07
C VAL A 262 -6.21 -21.82 -18.75
N ILE A 263 -4.90 -21.84 -19.04
CA ILE A 263 -4.20 -20.73 -19.69
C ILE A 263 -3.85 -21.13 -21.13
N LYS A 264 -4.63 -20.71 -22.12
CA LYS A 264 -4.40 -21.04 -23.54
C LYS A 264 -3.56 -19.97 -24.23
N THR A 265 -2.83 -20.40 -25.26
CA THR A 265 -2.06 -19.48 -26.10
C THR A 265 -2.90 -19.07 -27.30
N GLU A 266 -3.13 -17.76 -27.44
CA GLU A 266 -3.82 -17.16 -28.56
C GLU A 266 -2.79 -16.63 -29.55
N ARG A 267 -2.63 -17.32 -30.69
CA ARG A 267 -1.58 -17.00 -31.67
C ARG A 267 -1.78 -15.59 -32.21
N GLY A 268 -0.69 -14.80 -32.23
CA GLY A 268 -0.73 -13.40 -32.70
C GLY A 268 -1.24 -12.38 -31.67
N VAL A 269 -1.80 -12.82 -30.55
CA VAL A 269 -2.31 -11.90 -29.50
C VAL A 269 -1.52 -12.07 -28.20
N GLY A 270 -1.47 -13.29 -27.66
CA GLY A 270 -0.85 -13.54 -26.35
C GLY A 270 -1.45 -14.77 -25.69
N TYR A 271 -2.13 -14.56 -24.56
CA TYR A 271 -2.69 -15.62 -23.73
C TYR A 271 -4.10 -15.30 -23.27
N VAL A 272 -4.91 -16.33 -23.05
CA VAL A 272 -6.27 -16.20 -22.54
C VAL A 272 -6.49 -17.16 -21.39
N PHE A 273 -7.16 -16.68 -20.35
CA PHE A 273 -7.69 -17.53 -19.29
C PHE A 273 -9.02 -18.10 -19.77
N ALA A 274 -9.03 -19.39 -20.12
CA ALA A 274 -10.05 -20.00 -20.97
C ALA A 274 -11.19 -20.69 -20.20
N ILE A 275 -11.24 -20.52 -18.88
CA ILE A 275 -12.30 -21.03 -18.02
C ILE A 275 -13.03 -19.87 -17.35
N PRO A 276 -14.34 -20.02 -17.07
CA PRO A 276 -15.10 -18.99 -16.40
C PRO A 276 -14.58 -18.78 -14.98
N VAL A 277 -14.58 -17.52 -14.56
CA VAL A 277 -14.15 -17.08 -13.23
C VAL A 277 -15.32 -16.41 -12.54
N GLU A 278 -15.66 -16.93 -11.37
CA GLU A 278 -16.64 -16.31 -10.48
C GLU A 278 -15.91 -15.44 -9.46
N GLN A 279 -16.29 -14.17 -9.39
CA GLN A 279 -15.85 -13.28 -8.32
C GLN A 279 -16.84 -13.41 -7.16
N SER A 280 -16.37 -13.89 -6.01
CA SER A 280 -17.18 -13.98 -4.80
C SER A 280 -16.91 -12.77 -3.91
N HIS A 281 -17.96 -12.11 -3.42
CA HIS A 281 -17.84 -11.04 -2.44
C HIS A 281 -17.60 -11.60 -1.03
N LEU A 282 -17.09 -10.77 -0.10
CA LEU A 282 -16.74 -11.17 1.28
C LEU A 282 -17.89 -11.89 2.02
N ALA A 283 -19.15 -11.55 1.71
CA ALA A 283 -20.33 -12.15 2.33
C ALA A 283 -20.50 -13.64 1.98
N ASP A 284 -20.15 -14.04 0.76
CA ASP A 284 -20.34 -15.42 0.25
C ASP A 284 -19.21 -16.37 0.68
N TRP A 285 -18.05 -15.82 1.08
CA TRP A 285 -16.88 -16.61 1.48
C TRP A 285 -16.99 -17.21 2.88
N ARG A 286 -17.72 -16.56 3.81
CA ARG A 286 -17.89 -17.01 5.20
C ARG A 286 -18.79 -18.24 5.36
N SER A 287 -19.49 -18.64 4.31
CA SER A 287 -20.42 -19.78 4.32
C SER A 287 -19.73 -21.15 4.18
N VAL A 288 -18.41 -21.18 3.99
CA VAL A 288 -17.65 -22.43 3.90
C VAL A 288 -17.19 -22.83 5.31
N PRO A 289 -17.59 -24.01 5.83
CA PRO A 289 -17.14 -24.47 7.14
C PRO A 289 -15.61 -24.56 7.14
N GLN A 290 -14.96 -23.77 8.00
CA GLN A 290 -13.57 -24.02 8.37
C GLN A 290 -13.57 -25.31 9.20
N SER A 291 -13.32 -26.45 8.56
CA SER A 291 -13.10 -27.71 9.27
C SER A 291 -11.89 -27.56 10.18
N ARG A 292 -12.12 -27.81 11.48
CA ARG A 292 -11.13 -27.90 12.55
C ARG A 292 -10.04 -28.93 12.26
#